data_AF-J8ERM8-F1
#
_entry.id   AF-J8ERM8-F1
#
_cell.length_a   1.000
_cell.length_b   1.000
_cell.length_c   1.000
_cell.angle_alpha   90.00
_cell.angle_beta   90.00
_cell.angle_gamma   90.00
#
_symmetry.space_group_name_H-M   'P 1'
#
loop_
_entity.id
_entity.type
_entity.pdbx_description
1 polymer ?
#
loop_
_entity_poly.entity_id
_entity_poly.type
_entity_poly.pdbx_seq_one_letter_code
_entity_poly.pdbx_strand_id
1 'polypeptide(L)' 'MSIALSHPHYYSTQVEWIDTFNAPIYIHEDEKEWVVRPSNKIIFWSGESFELTNGIALNRIGGHFKGGTVLH' A
#
# COMPACT_ATOMS: atom_id res chain seq x y z
N MET A 1 -14.13 -1.27 -2.19
CA MET A 1 -13.07 -1.29 -3.22
C MET A 1 -11.81 -0.76 -2.58
N SER A 2 -10.67 -1.42 -2.76
CA SER A 2 -9.39 -1.06 -2.13
C SER A 2 -8.26 -1.22 -3.15
N ILE A 3 -7.20 -0.45 -2.99
CA ILE A 3 -6.00 -0.52 -3.84
C ILE A 3 -4.81 -0.92 -2.94
N ALA A 4 -4.00 -1.87 -3.39
CA ALA A 4 -2.76 -2.25 -2.70
C ALA A 4 -1.58 -2.02 -3.65
N LEU A 5 -0.52 -1.37 -3.16
CA LEU A 5 0.69 -1.11 -3.93
C LEU A 5 1.78 -2.07 -3.48
N SER A 6 2.56 -2.58 -4.44
CA SER A 6 3.60 -3.56 -4.16
C SER A 6 4.92 -2.93 -3.69
N HIS A 7 5.27 -1.74 -4.21
CA HIS A 7 6.49 -0.99 -3.89
C HIS A 7 6.46 0.45 -4.49
N PRO A 8 7.41 1.36 -4.17
CA PRO A 8 7.30 2.81 -4.35
C PRO A 8 7.27 3.40 -5.78
N HIS A 9 7.22 2.60 -6.84
CA HIS A 9 7.24 3.14 -8.22
C HIS A 9 5.98 3.95 -8.59
N TYR A 10 4.91 3.86 -7.81
CA TYR A 10 3.60 4.47 -8.12
C TYR A 10 3.30 5.72 -7.28
N TYR A 11 4.19 6.10 -6.37
CA TYR A 11 3.89 7.11 -5.34
C TYR A 11 3.76 8.54 -5.89
N SER A 12 4.20 8.78 -7.13
CA SER A 12 4.00 10.05 -7.84
C SER A 12 2.54 10.30 -8.21
N THR A 13 1.78 9.25 -8.54
CA THR A 13 0.39 9.33 -9.07
C THR A 13 -0.66 8.60 -8.23
N GLN A 14 -0.28 8.04 -7.09
CA GLN A 14 -1.18 7.24 -6.25
C GLN A 14 -2.39 8.03 -5.71
N VAL A 15 -2.24 9.35 -5.51
CA VAL A 15 -3.33 10.20 -4.99
C VAL A 15 -4.41 10.40 -6.05
N GLU A 16 -4.04 10.52 -7.32
CA GLU A 16 -5.01 10.61 -8.41
C GLU A 16 -5.86 9.32 -8.49
N TRP A 17 -5.26 8.17 -8.21
CA TRP A 17 -5.99 6.89 -8.17
C TRP A 17 -6.95 6.82 -6.99
N ILE A 18 -6.52 7.27 -5.82
CA ILE A 18 -7.37 7.40 -4.62
C ILE A 18 -8.62 8.23 -4.95
N ASP A 19 -8.45 9.36 -5.62
CA ASP A 19 -9.55 10.27 -5.93
C ASP A 19 -10.44 9.73 -7.04
N THR A 20 -9.85 9.20 -8.11
CA THR A 20 -10.58 8.65 -9.26
C THR A 20 -11.46 7.46 -8.88
N PHE A 21 -10.93 6.54 -8.07
CA PHE A 21 -11.67 5.33 -7.66
C PHE A 21 -12.38 5.47 -6.31
N ASN A 22 -12.21 6.61 -5.64
CA ASN A 22 -12.70 6.86 -4.28
C ASN A 22 -12.41 5.68 -3.33
N ALA A 23 -11.17 5.17 -3.36
CA ALA A 23 -10.75 3.97 -2.66
C ALA A 23 -9.50 4.23 -1.81
N PRO A 24 -9.36 3.58 -0.64
CA PRO A 24 -8.12 3.64 0.13
C PRO A 24 -6.98 2.90 -0.56
N ILE A 25 -5.76 3.41 -0.38
CA ILE A 25 -4.51 2.74 -0.78
C ILE A 25 -3.82 2.19 0.48
N TYR A 26 -3.43 0.91 0.44
CA TYR A 26 -2.69 0.24 1.50
C TYR A 26 -1.20 0.20 1.16
N ILE A 27 -0.37 0.69 2.08
CA ILE A 27 1.09 0.77 1.95
C ILE A 27 1.73 0.23 3.24
N HIS A 28 2.76 -0.60 3.12
CA HIS A 28 3.49 -1.06 4.30
C HIS A 28 4.24 0.09 4.96
N GLU A 29 4.29 0.15 6.29
CA GLU A 29 4.91 1.25 7.04
C GLU A 29 6.39 1.48 6.71
N ASP A 30 7.13 0.41 6.36
CA ASP A 30 8.53 0.50 5.91
C ASP A 30 8.69 1.30 4.61
N GLU A 31 7.59 1.59 3.88
CA GLU A 31 7.63 2.41 2.67
C GLU A 31 7.15 3.85 2.89
N LYS A 32 6.74 4.20 4.12
CA LYS A 32 6.17 5.51 4.45
C LYS A 32 7.09 6.67 4.10
N GLU A 33 8.40 6.51 4.26
CA GLU A 33 9.39 7.55 3.94
C GLU A 33 9.42 7.91 2.45
N TRP A 34 9.02 6.99 1.58
CA TRP A 34 8.99 7.19 0.13
C TRP A 34 7.69 7.87 -0.33
N VAL A 35 6.69 7.99 0.55
CA VAL A 35 5.42 8.65 0.25
C VAL A 35 5.61 10.16 0.23
N VAL A 36 5.81 10.69 -0.97
CA VAL A 36 6.02 12.14 -1.21
C VAL A 36 4.73 12.95 -1.33
N ARG A 37 3.59 12.29 -1.50
CA ARG A 37 2.26 12.92 -1.62
C ARG A 37 1.30 12.32 -0.60
N PRO A 38 1.04 13.01 0.52
CA PRO A 38 0.17 12.49 1.57
C PRO A 38 -1.30 12.56 1.15
N SER A 39 -2.09 11.62 1.66
CA SER A 39 -3.55 11.63 1.55
C SER A 39 -4.14 10.95 2.79
N ASN A 40 -5.31 11.41 3.23
CA ASN A 40 -6.03 10.83 4.37
C ASN A 40 -6.63 9.44 4.07
N LYS A 41 -6.60 9.02 2.80
CA LYS A 41 -7.04 7.69 2.35
C LYS A 41 -5.86 6.72 2.15
N ILE A 42 -4.64 7.12 2.50
CA ILE A 42 -3.50 6.21 2.60
C ILE A 42 -3.58 5.52 3.96
N ILE A 43 -3.63 4.20 3.93
CA ILE A 43 -3.62 3.35 5.12
C ILE A 43 -2.25 2.69 5.21
N PHE A 44 -1.51 3.06 6.24
CA PHE A 44 -0.28 2.35 6.59
C PHE A 44 -0.63 1.12 7.40
N TRP A 45 -0.07 -0.02 6.99
CA TRP A 45 -0.18 -1.28 7.73
C TRP A 45 1.21 -1.79 8.11
N SER A 46 1.25 -2.63 9.14
CA SER A 46 2.48 -3.07 9.82
C SER A 46 2.50 -4.58 10.00
N GLY A 47 3.71 -5.13 10.19
CA GLY A 47 3.93 -6.55 10.42
C GLY A 47 4.10 -7.35 9.13
N GLU A 48 4.17 -8.68 9.24
CA GLU A 48 4.45 -9.53 8.09
C GLU A 48 3.22 -9.82 7.22
N SER A 49 2.02 -9.69 7.78
CA SER A 49 0.76 -9.95 7.06
C SER A 49 -0.37 -9.04 7.56
N PHE A 50 -1.25 -8.63 6.64
CA PHE A 50 -2.43 -7.82 6.91
C PHE A 50 -3.63 -8.35 6.12
N GLU A 51 -4.69 -8.72 6.84
CA GLU A 51 -5.93 -9.18 6.21
C GLU A 51 -6.72 -7.99 5.66
N LEU A 52 -6.86 -7.93 4.33
CA LEU A 52 -7.54 -6.84 3.65
C LEU A 52 -9.06 -7.05 3.66
N THR A 53 -9.49 -8.26 3.32
CA THR A 53 -10.88 -8.74 3.36
C THR A 53 -10.89 -10.27 3.49
N ASN A 54 -12.01 -10.89 3.87
CA ASN A 54 -12.14 -12.35 4.01
C ASN A 54 -11.42 -13.15 2.91
N GLY A 55 -10.27 -13.74 3.28
CA GLY A 55 -9.47 -14.60 2.39
C GLY A 55 -8.50 -13.89 1.45
N ILE A 56 -8.31 -12.57 1.58
CA ILE A 56 -7.33 -11.78 0.83
C ILE A 56 -6.39 -11.08 1.82
N ALA A 57 -5.09 -11.38 1.73
CA ALA A 57 -4.07 -10.84 2.62
C ALA A 57 -2.93 -10.15 1.85
N LEU A 58 -2.42 -9.08 2.44
CA LEU A 58 -1.16 -8.45 2.05
C LEU A 58 -0.04 -9.06 2.88
N ASN A 59 1.03 -9.48 2.24
CA ASN A 59 2.19 -10.03 2.92
C ASN A 59 3.44 -9.22 2.59
N ARG A 60 4.18 -8.85 3.64
CA ARG A 60 5.46 -8.17 3.50
C ARG A 60 6.52 -9.23 3.25
N ILE A 61 7.09 -9.22 2.07
CA ILE A 61 8.13 -10.18 1.68
C ILE A 61 9.49 -9.52 1.54
N GLY A 62 9.53 -8.18 1.50
CA GLY A 62 10.77 -7.42 1.35
C GLY A 62 11.47 -7.67 0.00
N GLY A 63 12.80 -7.53 -0.02
CA GLY A 63 13.64 -7.75 -1.21
C GLY A 63 14.02 -6.45 -1.92
N HIS A 64 13.35 -6.15 -3.04
CA HIS A 64 13.64 -4.94 -3.83
C HIS A 64 13.43 -3.64 -3.03
N PHE A 65 12.46 -3.65 -2.11
CA PHE A 65 12.24 -2.64 -1.08
C PHE A 65 11.92 -3.33 0.25
N LYS A 66 12.25 -2.70 1.38
CA LYS A 66 12.07 -3.29 2.72
C LYS A 66 10.59 -3.62 3.01
N GLY A 67 9.68 -2.77 2.55
CA GLY A 67 8.23 -2.96 2.69
C GLY A 67 7.55 -3.62 1.49
N GLY A 68 8.31 -4.27 0.60
CA GLY A 68 7.78 -4.92 -0.60
C GLY A 68 6.62 -5.87 -0.27
N THR A 69 5.50 -5.69 -0.95
CA THR A 69 4.21 -6.31 -0.64
C THR A 69 3.69 -7.19 -1.77
N VAL A 70 3.14 -8.35 -1.43
CA VAL A 70 2.40 -9.24 -2.35
C VAL A 70 1.00 -9.54 -1.82
N LEU A 71 0.04 -9.68 -2.74
CA LEU A 71 -1.34 -10.08 -2.49
C LEU A 71 -1.46 -11.60 -2.59
N HIS A 72 -2.07 -12.24 -1.59
CA HIS A 72 -2.43 -13.66 -1.59
C HIS A 72 -3.91 -13.85 -1.24
#